data_AF-A0A2V9FND6-F1
#
_entry.id   AF-A0A2V9FND6-F1
#
_cell.length_a   1.000
_cell.length_b   1.000
_cell.length_c   1.000
_cell.angle_alpha   90.00
_cell.angle_beta   90.00
_cell.angle_gamma   90.00
#
_symmetry.space_group_name_H-M   'P 1'
#
loop_
_entity.id
_entity.type
_entity.pdbx_description
1 polymer ?
#
loop_
_entity_poly.entity_id
_entity_poly.type
_entity_poly.pdbx_seq_one_letter_code
_entity_poly.pdbx_strand_id
1 'polypeptide(L)'
;MPEVSPMAFLISSAYLLGSIPFGLLLAKLFGGMDVRKVGSGNIGATNVARVVGPLAGTLTLVFDTAKGAAAVWLAGRFTNESATWMMMAAIAVLLGHCFPIWIRFRGGKGVATALGVFLALCPLAAVVALLLFLLCVAYWRFVSLGSIAAAAAMPLLIYFLWAPRHAPPIIVNVGTLAIALLVIYKHDGNLQRLVEGTMTRIAILGGGGWGTALAIVLSRSRMPHEISLWVHNAGLAESIGRDRENKTYLPGSKLPESVRVHPKLETALSGAQVIVGATPSADARAVYVSALPFLVSGASFVSASKGLEPSTHLRMSEVIAQVVSPKFAPRIAVISGPSFAAEAARGEPTAVVLASRDAALAAELQEEFAGPAFRLYTNDDVLGVELAGAMKNVMAIAAGACQGLGLGSNALAALITRGLAEMARLAVALGARPETLSGLAGLGDLVLTCTGSLSRNRFVGIELGKGRLLLEILANMRMVAEGVNTAAPLLALAREHRIEMPITAQVDAILHAGKSPQDAIRDIMERPLKRE
;
A
#
# COMPACT_ATOMS: atom_id res chain seq x y z
N MET A 1 4.30 31.21 43.75
CA MET A 1 4.04 30.10 42.81
C MET A 1 3.29 29.04 43.58
N PRO A 2 2.15 28.51 43.12
CA PRO A 2 1.47 27.45 43.86
C PRO A 2 2.40 26.23 43.93
N GLU A 3 2.66 25.74 45.14
CA GLU A 3 3.47 24.53 45.35
C GLU A 3 2.76 23.35 44.70
N VAL A 4 3.28 22.88 43.56
CA VAL A 4 2.81 21.64 42.93
C VAL A 4 3.12 20.52 43.91
N SER A 5 2.10 19.75 44.32
CA SER A 5 2.32 18.64 45.25
C SER A 5 3.39 17.68 44.69
N PRO A 6 4.30 17.14 45.52
CA PRO A 6 5.37 16.23 45.05
C PRO A 6 4.85 15.07 44.18
N MET A 7 3.60 14.66 44.42
CA MET A 7 2.91 13.62 43.67
C MET A 7 2.42 14.08 42.29
N ALA A 8 1.90 15.31 42.17
CA ALA A 8 1.57 15.88 40.87
C ALA A 8 2.83 16.06 40.02
N PHE A 9 3.93 16.50 40.62
CA PHE A 9 5.23 16.60 39.94
C PHE A 9 5.70 15.24 39.40
N LEU A 10 5.56 14.16 40.19
CA LEU A 10 5.93 12.82 39.81
C LEU A 10 5.14 12.30 38.60
N ILE A 11 3.81 12.47 38.61
CA ILE A 11 2.93 12.05 37.51
C ILE A 11 3.22 12.86 36.24
N SER A 12 3.34 14.18 36.37
CA SER A 12 3.66 15.04 35.22
C SER A 12 5.02 14.71 34.62
N SER A 13 6.02 14.43 35.45
CA SER A 13 7.35 14.02 35.00
C SER A 13 7.33 12.67 34.27
N ALA A 14 6.56 11.70 34.77
CA ALA A 14 6.38 10.41 34.10
C ALA A 14 5.72 10.57 32.72
N TYR A 15 4.69 11.41 32.61
CA TYR A 15 4.05 11.73 31.33
C TYR A 15 5.01 12.42 30.34
N LEU A 16 5.80 13.39 30.81
CA LEU A 16 6.78 14.08 29.97
C LEU A 16 7.89 13.13 29.49
N LEU A 17 8.38 12.26 30.36
CA LEU A 17 9.33 11.20 30.02
C LEU A 17 8.74 10.25 28.96
N GLY A 18 7.49 9.84 29.14
CA GLY A 18 6.77 9.01 28.16
C GLY A 18 6.62 9.70 26.81
N SER A 19 6.43 11.02 26.83
CA SER A 19 6.21 11.85 25.65
C SER A 19 7.44 11.99 24.76
N ILE A 20 8.64 11.59 25.20
CA ILE A 20 9.85 11.63 24.37
C ILE A 20 9.71 10.65 23.18
N PRO A 21 9.71 11.15 21.93
CA PRO A 21 9.44 10.33 20.75
C PRO A 21 10.73 9.72 20.18
N PHE A 22 11.34 8.77 20.91
CA PHE A 22 12.64 8.20 20.53
C PHE A 22 12.70 7.66 19.10
N GLY A 23 11.65 7.00 18.62
CA GLY A 23 11.64 6.51 17.24
C GLY A 23 11.73 7.61 16.18
N LEU A 24 11.16 8.79 16.44
CA LEU A 24 11.30 9.95 15.56
C LEU A 24 12.69 10.60 15.69
N LEU A 25 13.21 10.71 16.91
CA LEU A 25 14.53 11.27 17.18
C LEU A 25 15.64 10.43 16.54
N LEU A 26 15.57 9.11 16.72
CA LEU A 26 16.51 8.16 16.13
C LEU A 26 16.39 8.11 14.62
N ALA A 27 15.17 8.14 14.07
CA ALA A 27 15.01 8.21 12.61
C ALA A 27 15.72 9.43 12.01
N LYS A 28 15.58 10.60 12.65
CA LYS A 28 16.30 11.82 12.25
C LYS A 28 17.81 11.70 12.42
N LEU A 29 18.26 11.14 13.54
CA LEU A 29 19.70 11.00 13.85
C LEU A 29 20.42 10.11 12.84
N PHE A 30 19.78 9.03 12.40
CA PHE A 30 20.33 8.08 11.43
C PHE A 30 20.11 8.51 9.97
N GLY A 31 19.73 9.77 9.71
CA GLY A 31 19.54 10.31 8.35
C GLY A 31 18.30 9.77 7.62
N GLY A 32 17.38 9.13 8.33
CA GLY A 32 16.14 8.58 7.77
C GLY A 32 15.06 9.65 7.55
N MET A 33 14.12 9.35 6.65
CA MET A 33 12.91 10.15 6.45
C MET A 33 12.03 10.18 7.72
N ASP A 34 11.14 11.16 7.83
CA ASP A 34 10.16 11.23 8.92
C ASP A 34 9.30 9.94 8.93
N VAL A 35 9.53 9.07 9.91
CA VAL A 35 8.85 7.77 10.05
C VAL A 35 7.33 7.88 10.18
N ARG A 36 6.80 9.08 10.44
CA ARG A 36 5.34 9.32 10.45
C ARG A 36 4.75 9.43 9.04
N LYS A 37 5.58 9.67 8.03
CA LYS A 37 5.18 9.79 6.62
C LYS A 37 5.47 8.53 5.80
N VAL A 38 6.22 7.58 6.36
CA VAL A 38 6.70 6.40 5.64
C VAL A 38 6.34 5.12 6.40
N GLY A 39 5.97 4.07 5.68
CA GLY A 39 5.58 2.78 6.27
C GLY A 39 4.22 2.86 6.97
N SER A 40 4.16 2.40 8.22
CA SER A 40 2.92 2.38 9.04
C SER A 40 2.54 3.73 9.66
N GLY A 41 3.35 4.77 9.47
CA GLY A 41 3.17 6.09 10.09
C GLY A 41 3.33 6.14 11.61
N ASN A 42 3.58 5.00 12.26
CA ASN A 42 3.83 4.91 13.70
C ASN A 42 5.31 5.14 14.02
N ILE A 43 5.59 5.76 15.17
CA ILE A 43 6.97 5.99 15.65
C ILE A 43 7.59 4.77 16.36
N GLY A 44 6.93 3.61 16.34
CA GLY A 44 7.38 2.42 17.04
C GLY A 44 8.57 1.71 16.36
N ALA A 45 9.30 0.93 17.14
CA ALA A 45 10.52 0.22 16.73
C ALA A 45 10.39 -0.53 15.40
N THR A 46 9.30 -1.26 15.17
CA THR A 46 9.07 -2.03 13.93
C THR A 46 9.01 -1.14 12.70
N ASN A 47 8.41 0.05 12.80
CA ASN A 47 8.35 0.98 11.68
C ASN A 47 9.72 1.63 11.43
N VAL A 48 10.40 2.05 12.49
CA VAL A 48 11.75 2.61 12.41
C VAL A 48 12.72 1.60 11.79
N ALA A 49 12.62 0.32 12.17
CA ALA A 49 13.43 -0.75 11.59
C ALA A 49 13.24 -0.89 10.08
N ARG A 50 11.99 -0.77 9.61
CA ARG A 50 11.63 -0.87 8.18
C ARG A 50 12.05 0.34 7.38
N VAL A 51 11.93 1.54 7.96
CA VAL A 51 12.15 2.82 7.25
C VAL A 51 13.62 3.24 7.24
N VAL A 52 14.31 3.04 8.37
CA VAL A 52 15.66 3.58 8.61
C VAL A 52 16.71 2.47 8.69
N GLY A 53 16.34 1.33 9.26
CA GLY A 53 17.20 0.17 9.35
C GLY A 53 17.15 -0.52 10.72
N PRO A 54 17.64 -1.78 10.80
CA PRO A 54 17.46 -2.63 11.97
C PRO A 54 18.08 -2.05 13.25
N LEU A 55 19.25 -1.41 13.16
CA LEU A 55 19.91 -0.79 14.32
C LEU A 55 19.05 0.33 14.94
N ALA A 56 18.51 1.24 14.12
CA ALA A 56 17.65 2.33 14.59
C ALA A 56 16.34 1.79 15.20
N GLY A 57 15.80 0.72 14.62
CA GLY A 57 14.65 0.01 15.17
C GLY A 57 14.92 -0.61 16.55
N THR A 58 16.05 -1.32 16.70
CA THR A 58 16.47 -1.92 17.97
C THR A 58 16.71 -0.86 19.04
N LEU A 59 17.38 0.25 18.71
CA LEU A 59 17.58 1.35 19.65
C LEU A 59 16.24 1.96 20.07
N THR A 60 15.30 2.13 19.16
CA THR A 60 13.95 2.63 19.47
C THR A 60 13.26 1.71 20.48
N LEU A 61 13.33 0.39 20.28
CA LEU A 61 12.78 -0.58 21.22
C LEU A 61 13.40 -0.43 22.61
N VAL A 62 14.73 -0.38 22.69
CA VAL A 62 15.48 -0.24 23.94
C VAL A 62 15.10 1.03 24.69
N PHE A 63 15.10 2.19 24.02
CA PHE A 63 14.80 3.46 24.67
C PHE A 63 13.31 3.58 25.07
N ASP A 64 12.38 3.07 24.25
CA ASP A 64 10.96 3.06 24.59
C ASP A 64 10.64 2.10 25.75
N THR A 65 11.38 1.01 25.90
CA THR A 65 11.31 0.13 27.08
C THR A 65 11.97 0.80 28.29
N ALA A 66 13.16 1.38 28.13
CA ALA A 66 13.89 2.03 29.21
C ALA A 66 13.10 3.18 29.84
N LYS A 67 12.42 4.02 29.05
CA LYS A 67 11.61 5.12 29.59
C LYS A 67 10.43 4.62 30.44
N GLY A 68 9.82 3.49 30.05
CA GLY A 68 8.75 2.84 30.82
C GLY A 68 9.26 2.34 32.17
N ALA A 69 10.40 1.64 32.16
CA ALA A 69 11.02 1.13 33.37
C ALA A 69 11.49 2.26 34.30
N ALA A 70 12.11 3.31 33.74
CA ALA A 70 12.63 4.45 34.50
C ALA A 70 11.51 5.22 35.23
N ALA A 71 10.36 5.43 34.59
CA ALA A 71 9.22 6.12 35.22
C ALA A 71 8.74 5.38 36.48
N VAL A 72 8.58 4.06 36.39
CA VAL A 72 8.14 3.20 37.50
C VAL A 72 9.21 3.11 38.59
N TRP A 73 10.47 2.91 38.19
CA TRP A 73 11.59 2.80 39.13
C TRP A 73 11.80 4.08 39.93
N LEU A 74 11.77 5.25 39.28
CA LEU A 74 11.84 6.54 39.97
C LEU A 74 10.67 6.70 40.94
N ALA A 75 9.46 6.32 40.54
CA ALA A 75 8.29 6.36 41.41
C ALA A 75 8.47 5.49 42.66
N GLY A 76 9.02 4.28 42.52
CA GLY A 76 9.36 3.41 43.65
C GLY A 76 10.35 4.10 44.60
N ARG A 77 11.43 4.69 44.07
CA ARG A 77 12.43 5.39 44.89
C ARG A 77 11.89 6.60 45.65
N PHE A 78 11.08 7.43 45.00
CA PHE A 78 10.53 8.64 45.64
C PHE A 78 9.39 8.35 46.62
N THR A 79 8.71 7.22 46.48
CA THR A 79 7.53 6.88 47.29
C THR A 79 7.73 5.69 48.22
N ASN A 80 8.99 5.28 48.41
CA ASN A 80 9.38 4.14 49.24
C ASN A 80 8.66 2.83 48.82
N GLU A 81 8.76 2.51 47.53
CA GLU A 81 8.18 1.33 46.87
C GLU A 81 6.64 1.24 46.98
N SER A 82 5.97 2.40 46.98
CA SER A 82 4.50 2.45 46.97
C SER A 82 3.95 1.99 45.61
N ALA A 83 3.37 0.80 45.59
CA ALA A 83 2.73 0.23 44.39
C ALA A 83 1.70 1.15 43.74
N THR A 84 0.98 1.97 44.55
CA THR A 84 0.03 2.97 44.08
C THR A 84 0.69 4.00 43.18
N TRP A 85 1.77 4.62 43.64
CA TRP A 85 2.45 5.69 42.91
C TRP A 85 3.26 5.16 41.73
N MET A 86 3.82 3.96 41.85
CA MET A 86 4.44 3.24 40.75
C MET A 86 3.45 2.97 39.62
N MET A 87 2.22 2.54 39.94
CA MET A 87 1.17 2.31 38.94
C MET A 87 0.64 3.62 38.33
N MET A 88 0.50 4.69 39.11
CA MET A 88 0.14 6.01 38.56
C MET A 88 1.20 6.53 37.58
N ALA A 89 2.48 6.36 37.90
CA ALA A 89 3.58 6.68 36.99
C ALA A 89 3.59 5.79 35.73
N ALA A 90 3.28 4.50 35.88
CA ALA A 90 3.14 3.56 34.77
C ALA A 90 2.07 3.99 33.76
N ILE A 91 0.89 4.40 34.24
CA ILE A 91 -0.19 4.91 33.39
C ILE A 91 0.25 6.22 32.73
N ALA A 92 0.85 7.14 33.48
CA ALA A 92 1.28 8.43 32.98
C ALA A 92 2.33 8.32 31.86
N VAL A 93 3.37 7.49 32.04
CA VAL A 93 4.41 7.28 31.02
C VAL A 93 3.84 6.63 29.76
N LEU A 94 2.88 5.71 29.91
CA LEU A 94 2.25 5.06 28.78
C LEU A 94 1.34 6.03 28.00
N LEU A 95 0.56 6.86 28.71
CA LEU A 95 -0.22 7.94 28.10
C LEU A 95 0.69 8.94 27.37
N GLY A 96 1.83 9.30 27.95
CA GLY A 96 2.84 10.13 27.30
C GLY A 96 3.35 9.50 25.99
N HIS A 97 3.67 8.20 26.00
CA HIS A 97 4.12 7.50 24.79
C HIS A 97 3.02 7.42 23.71
N CYS A 98 1.77 7.17 24.11
CA CYS A 98 0.63 7.01 23.22
C CYS A 98 0.09 8.34 22.68
N PHE A 99 0.18 9.40 23.49
CA PHE A 99 -0.33 10.74 23.23
C PHE A 99 0.70 11.82 23.62
N PRO A 100 1.88 11.84 22.97
CA PRO A 100 2.94 12.79 23.23
C PRO A 100 2.56 14.20 22.80
N ILE A 101 2.76 15.18 23.69
CA ILE A 101 2.41 16.58 23.45
C ILE A 101 3.20 17.21 22.28
N TRP A 102 4.45 16.79 22.09
CA TRP A 102 5.38 17.35 21.09
C TRP A 102 5.00 17.04 19.64
N ILE A 103 4.21 15.99 19.42
CA ILE A 103 3.83 15.52 18.07
C ILE A 103 2.30 15.43 17.92
N ARG A 104 1.58 16.40 18.51
CA ARG A 104 0.13 16.56 18.39
C ARG A 104 -0.65 15.30 18.80
N PHE A 105 -0.23 14.66 19.89
CA PHE A 105 -0.86 13.47 20.46
C PHE A 105 -0.88 12.23 19.54
N ARG A 106 -0.03 12.19 18.50
CA ARG A 106 0.13 11.05 17.59
C ARG A 106 1.36 10.22 17.95
N GLY A 107 1.25 9.45 19.03
CA GLY A 107 2.32 8.62 19.58
C GLY A 107 2.37 7.19 19.05
N GLY A 108 3.18 6.36 19.70
CA GLY A 108 3.27 4.93 19.40
C GLY A 108 2.15 4.11 20.03
N LYS A 109 2.17 2.79 19.81
CA LYS A 109 1.13 1.86 20.32
C LYS A 109 1.35 1.39 21.76
N GLY A 110 2.44 1.80 22.42
CA GLY A 110 2.67 1.55 23.85
C GLY A 110 3.29 0.20 24.24
N VAL A 111 3.43 -0.77 23.33
CA VAL A 111 3.88 -2.14 23.67
C VAL A 111 5.27 -2.17 24.34
N ALA A 112 6.27 -1.51 23.74
CA ALA A 112 7.63 -1.47 24.27
C ALA A 112 7.70 -0.76 25.63
N THR A 113 6.96 0.34 25.78
CA THR A 113 6.87 1.10 27.03
C THR A 113 6.13 0.32 28.12
N ALA A 114 5.07 -0.40 27.78
CA ALA A 114 4.37 -1.31 28.69
C ALA A 114 5.29 -2.45 29.15
N LEU A 115 6.08 -3.05 28.25
CA LEU A 115 7.09 -4.05 28.63
C LEU A 115 8.06 -3.48 29.67
N GLY A 116 8.54 -2.24 29.48
CA GLY A 116 9.41 -1.56 30.44
C GLY A 116 8.76 -1.31 31.79
N VAL A 117 7.52 -0.80 31.78
CA VAL A 117 6.70 -0.60 32.98
C VAL A 117 6.61 -1.89 33.81
N PHE A 118 6.29 -3.00 33.15
CA PHE A 118 6.10 -4.26 33.85
C PHE A 118 7.39 -4.98 34.20
N LEU A 119 8.49 -4.77 33.47
CA LEU A 119 9.81 -5.22 33.91
C LEU A 119 10.21 -4.58 35.25
N ALA A 120 9.79 -3.34 35.50
CA ALA A 120 10.03 -2.67 36.78
C ALA A 120 9.03 -3.05 37.89
N LEU A 121 7.76 -3.33 37.54
CA LEU A 121 6.73 -3.72 38.51
C LEU A 121 6.76 -5.21 38.88
N CYS A 122 6.85 -6.11 37.90
CA CYS A 122 6.82 -7.56 38.07
C CYS A 122 7.60 -8.23 36.93
N PRO A 123 8.94 -8.40 37.10
CA PRO A 123 9.82 -8.91 36.04
C PRO A 123 9.38 -10.26 35.47
N LEU A 124 8.88 -11.16 36.32
CA LEU A 124 8.47 -12.50 35.90
C LEU A 124 7.26 -12.45 34.96
N ALA A 125 6.23 -11.65 35.28
CA ALA A 125 5.07 -11.47 34.42
C ALA A 125 5.47 -10.85 33.06
N ALA A 126 6.39 -9.89 33.07
CA ALA A 126 6.91 -9.27 31.84
C ALA A 126 7.67 -10.26 30.94
N VAL A 127 8.50 -11.13 31.52
CA VAL A 127 9.21 -12.19 30.78
C VAL A 127 8.23 -13.20 30.17
N VAL A 128 7.23 -13.64 30.93
CA VAL A 128 6.21 -14.57 30.42
C VAL A 128 5.39 -13.93 29.28
N ALA A 129 5.00 -12.66 29.43
CA ALA A 129 4.31 -11.92 28.37
C ALA A 129 5.18 -11.77 27.10
N LEU A 130 6.49 -11.54 27.25
CA LEU A 130 7.43 -11.47 26.14
C LEU A 130 7.56 -12.83 25.42
N LEU A 131 7.62 -13.94 26.16
CA LEU A 131 7.64 -15.28 25.57
C LEU A 131 6.34 -15.56 24.80
N LEU A 132 5.18 -15.22 25.36
CA LEU A 132 3.89 -15.33 24.67
C LEU A 132 3.88 -14.51 23.37
N PHE A 133 4.35 -13.26 23.43
CA PHE A 133 4.52 -12.40 22.25
C PHE A 133 5.38 -13.09 21.18
N LEU A 134 6.57 -13.59 21.54
CA LEU A 134 7.50 -14.22 20.62
C LEU A 134 6.92 -15.50 19.99
N LEU A 135 6.24 -16.34 20.78
CA LEU A 135 5.57 -17.54 20.29
C LEU A 135 4.44 -17.20 19.31
N CYS A 136 3.61 -16.21 19.62
CA CYS A 136 2.57 -15.74 18.71
C CYS A 136 3.16 -15.24 17.38
N VAL A 137 4.22 -14.44 17.43
CA VAL A 137 4.87 -13.92 16.23
C VAL A 137 5.57 -15.04 15.44
N ALA A 138 6.18 -16.00 16.10
CA ALA A 138 6.83 -17.13 15.44
C ALA A 138 5.83 -18.00 14.68
N TYR A 139 4.66 -18.27 15.27
CA TYR A 139 3.63 -19.12 14.68
C TYR A 139 2.81 -18.40 13.59
N TRP A 140 2.22 -17.24 13.92
CA TRP A 140 1.31 -16.53 13.01
C TRP A 140 1.98 -15.47 12.15
N ARG A 141 3.23 -15.11 12.41
CA ARG A 141 3.98 -14.04 11.70
C ARG A 141 3.32 -12.65 11.78
N PHE A 142 2.41 -12.43 12.73
CA PHE A 142 1.72 -11.17 12.97
C PHE A 142 2.20 -10.52 14.28
N VAL A 143 2.92 -9.40 14.16
CA VAL A 143 3.43 -8.62 15.31
C VAL A 143 2.30 -7.97 16.13
N SER A 144 1.22 -7.54 15.46
CA SER A 144 0.03 -6.98 16.11
C SER A 144 -0.68 -8.00 16.99
N LEU A 145 -0.89 -9.23 16.47
CA LEU A 145 -1.51 -10.32 17.22
C LEU A 145 -0.70 -10.69 18.47
N GLY A 146 0.63 -10.84 18.34
CA GLY A 146 1.49 -11.10 19.48
C GLY A 146 1.43 -9.99 20.53
N SER A 147 1.37 -8.72 20.10
CA SER A 147 1.26 -7.57 21.00
C SER A 147 -0.04 -7.56 21.78
N ILE A 148 -1.16 -7.86 21.11
CA ILE A 148 -2.49 -7.96 21.72
C ILE A 148 -2.55 -9.13 22.70
N ALA A 149 -2.05 -10.31 22.32
CA ALA A 149 -2.05 -11.49 23.17
C ALA A 149 -1.26 -11.27 24.47
N ALA A 150 -0.07 -10.68 24.37
CA ALA A 150 0.74 -10.33 25.54
C ALA A 150 0.05 -9.29 26.43
N ALA A 151 -0.54 -8.24 25.86
CA ALA A 151 -1.27 -7.22 26.61
C ALA A 151 -2.51 -7.80 27.32
N ALA A 152 -3.29 -8.65 26.63
CA ALA A 152 -4.50 -9.28 27.16
C ALA A 152 -4.20 -10.29 28.27
N ALA A 153 -3.08 -11.02 28.18
CA ALA A 153 -2.63 -11.94 29.22
C ALA A 153 -2.11 -11.20 30.48
N MET A 154 -1.70 -9.94 30.35
CA MET A 154 -0.95 -9.25 31.41
C MET A 154 -1.69 -9.09 32.74
N PRO A 155 -3.00 -8.75 32.78
CA PRO A 155 -3.75 -8.71 34.05
C PRO A 155 -3.74 -10.05 34.79
N LEU A 156 -3.86 -11.17 34.07
CA LEU A 156 -3.80 -12.52 34.66
C LEU A 156 -2.38 -12.83 35.14
N LEU A 157 -1.36 -12.54 34.34
CA LEU A 157 0.03 -12.76 34.72
C LEU A 157 0.40 -11.97 35.98
N ILE A 158 0.00 -10.70 36.07
CA ILE A 158 0.19 -9.89 37.28
C ILE A 158 -0.56 -10.50 38.47
N TYR A 159 -1.82 -10.90 38.30
CA TYR A 159 -2.60 -11.51 39.39
C TYR A 159 -1.92 -12.76 39.98
N PHE A 160 -1.39 -13.64 39.14
CA PHE A 160 -0.77 -14.89 39.59
C PHE A 160 0.71 -14.77 39.99
N LEU A 161 1.45 -13.80 39.44
CA LEU A 161 2.91 -13.72 39.57
C LEU A 161 3.42 -12.51 40.38
N TRP A 162 2.55 -11.60 40.83
CA TRP A 162 2.93 -10.42 41.63
C TRP A 162 3.70 -10.79 42.89
N ALA A 163 3.13 -11.68 43.69
CA ALA A 163 3.76 -12.31 44.85
C ALA A 163 3.02 -13.63 45.07
N PRO A 164 3.63 -14.79 44.76
CA PRO A 164 2.96 -16.08 44.90
C PRO A 164 2.43 -16.21 46.34
N ARG A 165 1.10 -16.22 46.51
CA ARG A 165 0.31 -16.20 47.78
C ARG A 165 -0.34 -14.86 48.20
N HIS A 166 -0.09 -13.75 47.53
CA HIS A 166 -0.75 -12.47 47.81
C HIS A 166 -1.37 -11.88 46.55
N ALA A 167 -2.64 -11.47 46.64
CA ALA A 167 -3.27 -10.72 45.56
C ALA A 167 -2.59 -9.35 45.42
N PRO A 168 -2.29 -8.89 44.19
CA PRO A 168 -1.79 -7.53 43.98
C PRO A 168 -2.78 -6.48 44.49
N PRO A 169 -2.29 -5.30 44.91
CA PRO A 169 -3.16 -4.18 45.28
C PRO A 169 -4.19 -3.86 44.20
N ILE A 170 -5.40 -3.47 44.59
CA ILE A 170 -6.50 -3.20 43.64
C ILE A 170 -6.08 -2.21 42.55
N ILE A 171 -5.33 -1.16 42.91
CA ILE A 171 -4.82 -0.17 41.96
C ILE A 171 -3.91 -0.78 40.90
N VAL A 172 -3.12 -1.80 41.25
CA VAL A 172 -2.23 -2.50 40.32
C VAL A 172 -3.05 -3.36 39.35
N ASN A 173 -4.10 -4.04 39.82
CA ASN A 173 -4.99 -4.80 38.94
C ASN A 173 -5.74 -3.89 37.96
N VAL A 174 -6.37 -2.84 38.49
CA VAL A 174 -7.13 -1.86 37.67
C VAL A 174 -6.20 -1.14 36.70
N GLY A 175 -5.03 -0.72 37.15
CA GLY A 175 -4.04 -0.05 36.30
C GLY A 175 -3.47 -0.96 35.22
N THR A 176 -3.20 -2.24 35.53
CA THR A 176 -2.76 -3.22 34.53
C THR A 176 -3.83 -3.47 33.48
N LEU A 177 -5.10 -3.59 33.89
CA LEU A 177 -6.23 -3.72 32.97
C LEU A 177 -6.38 -2.47 32.09
N ALA A 178 -6.26 -1.27 32.66
CA ALA A 178 -6.31 -0.02 31.90
C ALA A 178 -5.17 0.09 30.87
N ILE A 179 -3.95 -0.30 31.25
CA ILE A 179 -2.80 -0.37 30.34
C ILE A 179 -3.05 -1.38 29.21
N ALA A 180 -3.54 -2.58 29.55
CA ALA A 180 -3.88 -3.60 28.57
C ALA A 180 -4.92 -3.09 27.57
N LEU A 181 -6.03 -2.52 28.07
CA LEU A 181 -7.09 -1.93 27.25
C LEU A 181 -6.59 -0.79 26.38
N LEU A 182 -5.70 0.08 26.88
CA LEU A 182 -5.11 1.15 26.08
C LEU A 182 -4.23 0.61 24.94
N VAL A 183 -3.37 -0.37 25.23
CA VAL A 183 -2.54 -1.02 24.21
C VAL A 183 -3.42 -1.70 23.16
N ILE A 184 -4.47 -2.40 23.60
CA ILE A 184 -5.45 -3.06 22.72
C ILE A 184 -6.20 -2.03 21.88
N TYR A 185 -6.68 -0.93 22.46
CA TYR A 185 -7.32 0.19 21.75
C TYR A 185 -6.40 0.86 20.72
N LYS A 186 -5.11 1.01 21.03
CA LYS A 186 -4.12 1.49 20.05
C LYS A 186 -3.86 0.49 18.91
N HIS A 187 -4.37 -0.73 19.01
CA HIS A 187 -4.40 -1.75 17.96
C HIS A 187 -5.82 -1.99 17.37
N ASP A 188 -6.83 -1.18 17.75
CA ASP A 188 -8.26 -1.36 17.45
C ASP A 188 -8.59 -1.50 15.95
N GLY A 189 -7.83 -0.83 15.06
CA GLY A 189 -8.00 -0.96 13.61
C GLY A 189 -7.91 -2.40 13.08
N ASN A 190 -7.22 -3.30 13.80
CA ASN A 190 -7.13 -4.72 13.46
C ASN A 190 -8.01 -5.61 14.38
N LEU A 191 -8.48 -5.12 15.53
CA LEU A 191 -9.12 -5.95 16.56
C LEU A 191 -10.62 -6.15 16.34
N GLN A 192 -11.36 -5.11 15.94
CA GLN A 192 -12.79 -5.25 15.62
C GLN A 192 -13.01 -6.31 14.53
N ARG A 193 -12.16 -6.31 13.49
CA ARG A 193 -12.22 -7.28 12.37
C ARG A 193 -11.90 -8.72 12.79
N LEU A 194 -10.93 -8.91 13.68
CA LEU A 194 -10.55 -10.24 14.20
C LEU A 194 -11.57 -10.78 15.21
N VAL A 195 -12.21 -9.92 16.00
CA VAL A 195 -13.20 -10.30 17.02
C VAL A 195 -14.58 -10.58 16.40
N GLU A 196 -14.95 -9.87 15.34
CA GLU A 196 -16.22 -10.09 14.64
C GLU A 196 -16.19 -11.26 13.65
N GLY A 197 -15.00 -11.77 13.28
CA GLY A 197 -14.86 -12.81 12.24
C GLY A 197 -15.35 -12.35 10.87
N THR A 198 -15.50 -11.04 10.65
CA THR A 198 -16.04 -10.44 9.43
C THR A 198 -14.93 -10.33 8.40
N MET A 199 -15.03 -11.12 7.32
CA MET A 199 -14.12 -11.01 6.17
C MET A 199 -14.26 -9.63 5.53
N THR A 200 -13.14 -9.02 5.15
CA THR A 200 -13.15 -7.76 4.40
C THR A 200 -13.89 -7.98 3.08
N ARG A 201 -14.89 -7.13 2.79
CA ARG A 201 -15.66 -7.19 1.54
C ARG A 201 -14.97 -6.37 0.46
N ILE A 202 -14.45 -7.05 -0.56
CA ILE A 202 -13.71 -6.44 -1.66
C ILE A 202 -14.55 -6.54 -2.94
N ALA A 203 -14.91 -5.40 -3.52
CA ALA A 203 -15.52 -5.33 -4.84
C ALA A 203 -14.46 -4.96 -5.89
N ILE A 204 -14.27 -5.80 -6.89
CA ILE A 204 -13.38 -5.57 -8.02
C ILE A 204 -14.23 -5.16 -9.22
N LEU A 205 -14.09 -3.90 -9.63
CA LEU A 205 -14.76 -3.35 -10.80
C LEU A 205 -13.89 -3.60 -12.03
N GLY A 206 -14.26 -4.57 -12.86
CA GLY A 206 -13.61 -4.86 -14.13
C GLY A 206 -13.29 -6.34 -14.33
N GLY A 207 -14.13 -7.04 -15.08
CA GLY A 207 -13.99 -8.45 -15.45
C GLY A 207 -12.90 -8.77 -16.50
N GLY A 208 -11.92 -7.90 -16.69
CA GLY A 208 -10.80 -8.12 -17.61
C GLY A 208 -9.74 -9.06 -17.03
N GLY A 209 -8.64 -9.27 -17.76
CA GLY A 209 -7.59 -10.19 -17.35
C GLY A 209 -6.97 -9.82 -16.00
N TRP A 210 -6.68 -8.53 -15.78
CA TRP A 210 -6.09 -8.06 -14.54
C TRP A 210 -7.06 -8.07 -13.36
N GLY A 211 -8.31 -7.61 -13.53
CA GLY A 211 -9.31 -7.67 -12.46
C GLY A 211 -9.67 -9.11 -12.06
N THR A 212 -9.73 -10.03 -13.03
CA THR A 212 -9.89 -11.47 -12.75
C THR A 212 -8.67 -12.02 -12.00
N ALA A 213 -7.45 -11.68 -12.41
CA ALA A 213 -6.23 -12.11 -11.72
C ALA A 213 -6.17 -11.56 -10.29
N LEU A 214 -6.55 -10.29 -10.06
CA LEU A 214 -6.65 -9.70 -8.74
C LEU A 214 -7.68 -10.43 -7.88
N ALA A 215 -8.82 -10.85 -8.43
CA ALA A 215 -9.80 -11.64 -7.67
C ALA A 215 -9.19 -12.97 -7.18
N ILE A 216 -8.44 -13.66 -8.05
CA ILE A 216 -7.73 -14.90 -7.71
C ILE A 216 -6.62 -14.64 -6.68
N VAL A 217 -5.78 -13.65 -6.91
CA VAL A 217 -4.65 -13.31 -6.04
C VAL A 217 -5.15 -12.92 -4.65
N LEU A 218 -6.14 -12.04 -4.58
CA LEU A 218 -6.68 -11.55 -3.31
C LEU A 218 -7.38 -12.67 -2.53
N SER A 219 -8.02 -13.63 -3.19
CA SER A 219 -8.60 -14.80 -2.51
C SER A 219 -7.55 -15.69 -1.81
N ARG A 220 -6.27 -15.56 -2.18
CA ARG A 220 -5.13 -16.28 -1.62
C ARG A 220 -4.30 -15.41 -0.66
N SER A 221 -4.82 -14.24 -0.29
CA SER A 221 -4.18 -13.36 0.69
C SER A 221 -4.10 -14.05 2.05
N ARG A 222 -3.22 -13.55 2.93
CA ARG A 222 -3.12 -14.08 4.30
C ARG A 222 -4.37 -13.80 5.12
N MET A 223 -5.07 -12.71 4.80
CA MET A 223 -6.35 -12.35 5.40
C MET A 223 -7.50 -12.90 4.55
N PRO A 224 -8.56 -13.47 5.15
CA PRO A 224 -9.71 -13.98 4.42
C PRO A 224 -10.62 -12.84 3.95
N HIS A 225 -11.05 -12.90 2.69
CA HIS A 225 -11.87 -11.87 2.03
C HIS A 225 -13.12 -12.45 1.39
N GLU A 226 -14.20 -11.68 1.41
CA GLU A 226 -15.35 -11.91 0.54
C GLU A 226 -15.17 -11.06 -0.71
N ILE A 227 -15.01 -11.70 -1.87
CA ILE A 227 -14.63 -11.02 -3.11
C ILE A 227 -15.78 -11.05 -4.11
N SER A 228 -16.20 -9.86 -4.55
CA SER A 228 -17.15 -9.66 -5.63
C SER A 228 -16.43 -9.16 -6.88
N LEU A 229 -16.48 -9.91 -7.97
CA LEU A 229 -15.97 -9.50 -9.29
C LEU A 229 -17.14 -8.98 -10.14
N TRP A 230 -17.15 -7.68 -10.40
CA TRP A 230 -18.10 -7.09 -11.34
C TRP A 230 -17.63 -7.25 -12.79
N VAL A 231 -18.50 -7.81 -13.62
CA VAL A 231 -18.28 -8.02 -15.05
C VAL A 231 -19.37 -7.28 -15.81
N HIS A 232 -18.98 -6.31 -16.63
CA HIS A 232 -19.91 -5.43 -17.34
C HIS A 232 -20.89 -6.20 -18.25
N ASN A 233 -20.38 -7.17 -19.02
CA ASN A 233 -21.21 -7.98 -19.90
C ASN A 233 -21.86 -9.13 -19.11
N ALA A 234 -23.19 -9.17 -19.06
CA ALA A 234 -23.94 -10.17 -18.29
C ALA A 234 -23.71 -11.61 -18.76
N GLY A 235 -23.70 -11.86 -20.08
CA GLY A 235 -23.44 -13.21 -20.62
C GLY A 235 -22.02 -13.70 -20.29
N LEU A 236 -21.03 -12.80 -20.31
CA LEU A 236 -19.69 -13.13 -19.83
C LEU A 236 -19.69 -13.41 -18.33
N ALA A 237 -20.35 -12.60 -17.50
CA ALA A 237 -20.46 -12.80 -16.07
C ALA A 237 -21.03 -14.19 -15.73
N GLU A 238 -22.12 -14.58 -16.40
CA GLU A 238 -22.76 -15.89 -16.26
C GLU A 238 -21.82 -17.02 -16.70
N SER A 239 -21.11 -16.86 -17.82
CA SER A 239 -20.14 -17.86 -18.28
C SER A 239 -19.00 -18.07 -17.27
N ILE A 240 -18.46 -16.99 -16.70
CA ILE A 240 -17.39 -17.05 -15.68
C ILE A 240 -17.93 -17.69 -14.40
N GLY A 241 -19.13 -17.30 -13.97
CA GLY A 241 -19.77 -17.84 -12.78
C GLY A 241 -20.03 -19.35 -12.87
N ARG A 242 -20.47 -19.84 -14.03
CA ARG A 242 -20.73 -21.26 -14.30
C ARG A 242 -19.45 -22.07 -14.49
N ASP A 243 -18.52 -21.59 -15.31
CA ASP A 243 -17.31 -22.34 -15.68
C ASP A 243 -16.18 -22.20 -14.63
N ARG A 244 -16.38 -21.30 -13.66
CA ARG A 244 -15.38 -20.84 -12.68
C ARG A 244 -14.07 -20.44 -13.37
N GLU A 245 -14.17 -19.80 -14.52
CA GLU A 245 -13.02 -19.46 -15.36
C GLU A 245 -13.36 -18.34 -16.34
N ASN A 246 -12.45 -17.36 -16.47
CA ASN A 246 -12.56 -16.33 -17.50
C ASN A 246 -11.83 -16.75 -18.78
N LYS A 247 -12.46 -17.63 -19.55
CA LYS A 247 -11.90 -18.15 -20.82
C LYS A 247 -11.59 -17.06 -21.84
N THR A 248 -12.26 -15.91 -21.76
CA THR A 248 -12.08 -14.79 -22.68
C THR A 248 -10.82 -13.99 -22.36
N TYR A 249 -10.59 -13.66 -21.09
CA TYR A 249 -9.55 -12.71 -20.68
C TYR A 249 -8.42 -13.29 -19.82
N LEU A 250 -8.61 -14.48 -19.25
CA LEU A 250 -7.61 -15.16 -18.41
C LEU A 250 -7.77 -16.69 -18.51
N PRO A 251 -7.60 -17.28 -19.71
CA PRO A 251 -7.80 -18.71 -19.92
C PRO A 251 -6.80 -19.55 -19.08
N GLY A 252 -7.26 -20.72 -18.62
CA GLY A 252 -6.47 -21.66 -17.81
C GLY A 252 -6.38 -21.31 -16.32
N SER A 253 -6.99 -20.20 -15.89
CA SER A 253 -7.00 -19.78 -14.48
C SER A 253 -8.37 -19.98 -13.84
N LYS A 254 -8.49 -20.98 -12.95
CA LYS A 254 -9.73 -21.24 -12.21
C LYS A 254 -9.97 -20.18 -11.13
N LEU A 255 -11.22 -19.73 -11.04
CA LEU A 255 -11.71 -18.77 -10.08
C LEU A 255 -12.08 -19.49 -8.76
N PRO A 256 -11.43 -19.18 -7.63
CA PRO A 256 -11.72 -19.82 -6.34
C PRO A 256 -13.17 -19.62 -5.91
N GLU A 257 -13.77 -20.61 -5.23
CA GLU A 257 -15.19 -20.58 -4.79
C GLU A 257 -15.56 -19.35 -3.96
N SER A 258 -14.59 -18.75 -3.26
CA SER A 258 -14.79 -17.52 -2.48
C SER A 258 -15.05 -16.27 -3.33
N VAL A 259 -14.80 -16.32 -4.64
CA VAL A 259 -15.02 -15.21 -5.57
C VAL A 259 -16.42 -15.30 -6.19
N ARG A 260 -17.27 -14.32 -5.90
CA ARG A 260 -18.62 -14.20 -6.48
C ARG A 260 -18.56 -13.30 -7.71
N VAL A 261 -19.19 -13.72 -8.80
CA VAL A 261 -19.22 -12.95 -10.06
C VAL A 261 -20.57 -12.29 -10.22
N HIS A 262 -20.59 -10.99 -10.48
CA HIS A 262 -21.81 -10.18 -10.53
C HIS A 262 -21.91 -9.37 -11.83
N PRO A 263 -23.05 -9.39 -12.53
CA PRO A 263 -23.27 -8.55 -13.71
C PRO A 263 -23.71 -7.12 -13.35
N LYS A 264 -24.28 -6.93 -12.16
CA LYS A 264 -24.83 -5.64 -11.69
C LYS A 264 -23.90 -5.00 -10.66
N LEU A 265 -23.68 -3.68 -10.79
CA LEU A 265 -22.87 -2.92 -9.83
C LEU A 265 -23.49 -2.93 -8.43
N GLU A 266 -24.82 -2.81 -8.33
CA GLU A 266 -25.56 -2.86 -7.07
C GLU A 266 -25.21 -4.09 -6.22
N THR A 267 -25.26 -5.28 -6.83
CA THR A 267 -24.97 -6.53 -6.11
C THR A 267 -23.48 -6.71 -5.87
N ALA A 268 -22.62 -6.28 -6.80
CA ALA A 268 -21.18 -6.36 -6.63
C ALA A 268 -20.65 -5.47 -5.50
N LEU A 269 -21.25 -4.29 -5.30
CA LEU A 269 -20.83 -3.28 -4.34
C LEU A 269 -21.50 -3.40 -2.96
N SER A 270 -22.45 -4.33 -2.80
CA SER A 270 -23.23 -4.48 -1.57
C SER A 270 -22.36 -4.74 -0.34
N GLY A 271 -22.24 -3.74 0.52
CA GLY A 271 -21.41 -3.79 1.72
C GLY A 271 -19.89 -3.77 1.45
N ALA A 272 -19.45 -3.42 0.24
CA ALA A 272 -18.04 -3.39 -0.10
C ALA A 272 -17.30 -2.30 0.69
N GLN A 273 -16.26 -2.71 1.42
CA GLN A 273 -15.40 -1.82 2.21
C GLN A 273 -14.18 -1.37 1.40
N VAL A 274 -13.73 -2.21 0.46
CA VAL A 274 -12.64 -1.90 -0.47
C VAL A 274 -13.14 -2.08 -1.90
N ILE A 275 -12.98 -1.03 -2.71
CA ILE A 275 -13.31 -1.03 -4.14
C ILE A 275 -12.02 -0.99 -4.94
N VAL A 276 -11.77 -2.03 -5.72
CA VAL A 276 -10.62 -2.12 -6.63
C VAL A 276 -11.08 -1.81 -8.05
N GLY A 277 -10.59 -0.71 -8.62
CA GLY A 277 -10.85 -0.37 -10.02
C GLY A 277 -9.84 -1.02 -10.95
N ALA A 278 -10.29 -1.92 -11.82
CA ALA A 278 -9.46 -2.62 -12.80
C ALA A 278 -10.03 -2.53 -14.22
N THR A 279 -10.82 -1.49 -14.49
CA THR A 279 -11.38 -1.18 -15.81
C THR A 279 -10.38 -0.42 -16.68
N PRO A 280 -10.52 -0.43 -18.00
CA PRO A 280 -9.73 0.43 -18.86
C PRO A 280 -9.84 1.91 -18.46
N SER A 281 -8.76 2.67 -18.62
CA SER A 281 -8.69 4.07 -18.20
C SER A 281 -9.76 4.96 -18.85
N ALA A 282 -10.09 4.70 -20.12
CA ALA A 282 -11.11 5.41 -20.89
C ALA A 282 -12.55 5.22 -20.34
N ASP A 283 -12.83 4.08 -19.70
CA ASP A 283 -14.16 3.74 -19.21
C ASP A 283 -14.33 4.03 -17.70
N ALA A 284 -13.22 4.28 -16.99
CA ALA A 284 -13.17 4.31 -15.54
C ALA A 284 -14.15 5.34 -14.93
N ARG A 285 -14.21 6.56 -15.48
CA ARG A 285 -15.13 7.60 -14.98
C ARG A 285 -16.58 7.16 -15.07
N ALA A 286 -17.02 6.65 -16.21
CA ALA A 286 -18.40 6.22 -16.40
C ALA A 286 -18.78 5.10 -15.43
N VAL A 287 -17.84 4.19 -15.16
CA VAL A 287 -18.01 3.11 -14.18
C VAL A 287 -18.11 3.67 -12.77
N TYR A 288 -17.24 4.58 -12.34
CA TYR A 288 -17.32 5.18 -11.00
C TYR A 288 -18.59 6.02 -10.81
N VAL A 289 -19.04 6.75 -11.83
CA VAL A 289 -20.31 7.49 -11.80
C VAL A 289 -21.49 6.52 -11.62
N SER A 290 -21.50 5.41 -12.36
CA SER A 290 -22.55 4.39 -12.27
C SER A 290 -22.51 3.63 -10.93
N ALA A 291 -21.33 3.51 -10.32
CA ALA A 291 -21.13 2.88 -9.02
C ALA A 291 -21.56 3.78 -7.86
N LEU A 292 -21.51 5.11 -8.03
CA LEU A 292 -21.72 6.12 -6.97
C LEU A 292 -22.96 5.88 -6.09
N PRO A 293 -24.14 5.50 -6.62
CA PRO A 293 -25.32 5.23 -5.79
C PRO A 293 -25.12 4.11 -4.77
N PHE A 294 -24.34 3.08 -5.12
CA PHE A 294 -24.19 1.84 -4.36
C PHE A 294 -22.99 1.83 -3.40
N LEU A 295 -22.16 2.87 -3.43
CA LEU A 295 -20.99 2.98 -2.55
C LEU A 295 -21.39 3.17 -1.09
N VAL A 296 -20.76 2.40 -0.20
CA VAL A 296 -20.81 2.61 1.25
C VAL A 296 -19.95 3.83 1.62
N SER A 297 -20.47 4.69 2.47
CA SER A 297 -19.72 5.85 2.97
C SER A 297 -18.46 5.41 3.71
N GLY A 298 -17.31 5.98 3.33
CA GLY A 298 -16.02 5.63 3.92
C GLY A 298 -15.31 4.43 3.30
N ALA A 299 -15.87 3.83 2.24
CA ALA A 299 -15.18 2.78 1.50
C ALA A 299 -13.85 3.28 0.91
N SER A 300 -12.85 2.41 0.93
CA SER A 300 -11.50 2.70 0.41
C SER A 300 -11.39 2.28 -1.06
N PHE A 301 -10.62 3.03 -1.84
CA PHE A 301 -10.43 2.80 -3.27
C PHE A 301 -9.00 2.37 -3.57
N VAL A 302 -8.85 1.38 -4.45
CA VAL A 302 -7.57 0.97 -5.01
C VAL A 302 -7.66 1.01 -6.53
N SER A 303 -7.00 1.97 -7.16
CA SER A 303 -6.88 1.98 -8.62
C SER A 303 -5.82 0.98 -9.05
N ALA A 304 -6.20 0.04 -9.91
CA ALA A 304 -5.30 -0.89 -10.60
C ALA A 304 -5.24 -0.61 -12.12
N SER A 305 -5.97 0.41 -12.58
CA SER A 305 -6.00 0.90 -13.95
C SER A 305 -4.75 1.72 -14.26
N LYS A 306 -4.11 1.46 -15.41
CA LYS A 306 -2.81 2.05 -15.81
C LYS A 306 -2.97 2.86 -17.11
N GLY A 307 -3.38 4.12 -16.98
CA GLY A 307 -3.60 5.04 -18.09
C GLY A 307 -4.05 6.42 -17.59
N LEU A 308 -4.33 7.33 -18.53
CA LEU A 308 -4.90 8.65 -18.28
C LEU A 308 -6.31 8.72 -18.88
N GLU A 309 -7.20 9.49 -18.27
CA GLU A 309 -8.51 9.76 -18.87
C GLU A 309 -8.33 10.56 -20.17
N PRO A 310 -8.82 10.07 -21.33
CA PRO A 310 -8.52 10.71 -22.61
C PRO A 310 -8.99 12.16 -22.74
N SER A 311 -10.13 12.51 -22.14
CA SER A 311 -10.75 13.82 -22.29
C SER A 311 -10.18 14.90 -21.37
N THR A 312 -9.63 14.51 -20.22
CA THR A 312 -9.20 15.46 -19.17
C THR A 312 -7.72 15.33 -18.81
N HIS A 313 -7.06 14.29 -19.32
CA HIS A 313 -5.68 13.91 -18.98
C HIS A 313 -5.47 13.56 -17.49
N LEU A 314 -6.57 13.41 -16.73
CA LEU A 314 -6.51 13.10 -15.31
C LEU A 314 -6.02 11.68 -15.06
N ARG A 315 -5.26 11.53 -13.97
CA ARG A 315 -4.87 10.23 -13.43
C ARG A 315 -6.07 9.55 -12.77
N MET A 316 -6.04 8.24 -12.64
CA MET A 316 -7.18 7.47 -12.12
C MET A 316 -7.52 7.84 -10.68
N SER A 317 -6.53 8.14 -9.84
CA SER A 317 -6.75 8.66 -8.49
C SER A 317 -7.49 10.01 -8.47
N GLU A 318 -7.24 10.87 -9.45
CA GLU A 318 -7.93 12.15 -9.61
C GLU A 318 -9.36 11.96 -10.13
N VAL A 319 -9.56 11.03 -11.07
CA VAL A 319 -10.90 10.64 -11.54
C VAL A 319 -11.75 10.11 -10.38
N ILE A 320 -11.21 9.19 -9.57
CA ILE A 320 -11.89 8.66 -8.37
C ILE A 320 -12.23 9.81 -7.41
N ALA A 321 -11.25 10.67 -7.10
CA ALA A 321 -11.47 11.80 -6.21
C ALA A 321 -12.59 12.72 -6.72
N GLN A 322 -12.56 13.09 -7.99
CA GLN A 322 -13.55 14.00 -8.59
C GLN A 322 -14.96 13.40 -8.61
N VAL A 323 -15.10 12.11 -8.90
CA VAL A 323 -16.42 11.45 -8.98
C VAL A 323 -17.01 11.18 -7.60
N VAL A 324 -16.18 10.81 -6.62
CA VAL A 324 -16.66 10.31 -5.32
C VAL A 324 -16.77 11.41 -4.26
N SER A 325 -15.93 12.46 -4.31
CA SER A 325 -15.93 13.55 -3.33
C SER A 325 -17.28 14.24 -3.10
N PRO A 326 -18.19 14.36 -4.09
CA PRO A 326 -19.54 14.86 -3.83
C PRO A 326 -20.36 14.03 -2.83
N LYS A 327 -20.06 12.73 -2.66
CA LYS A 327 -20.74 11.83 -1.72
C LYS A 327 -20.01 11.73 -0.37
N PHE A 328 -18.71 11.52 -0.38
CA PHE A 328 -17.83 11.53 0.80
C PHE A 328 -16.37 11.65 0.36
N ALA A 329 -15.48 12.04 1.27
CA ALA A 329 -14.04 12.10 0.99
C ALA A 329 -13.45 10.68 0.84
N PRO A 330 -13.03 10.25 -0.37
CA PRO A 330 -12.53 8.90 -0.57
C PRO A 330 -11.10 8.72 -0.05
N ARG A 331 -10.83 7.58 0.57
CA ARG A 331 -9.47 7.11 0.86
C ARG A 331 -8.95 6.36 -0.37
N ILE A 332 -7.89 6.86 -1.01
CA ILE A 332 -7.43 6.36 -2.32
C ILE A 332 -6.01 5.79 -2.21
N ALA A 333 -5.84 4.59 -2.76
CA ALA A 333 -4.57 3.97 -3.06
C ALA A 333 -4.49 3.57 -4.55
N VAL A 334 -3.28 3.29 -5.02
CA VAL A 334 -3.00 2.86 -6.39
C VAL A 334 -2.08 1.66 -6.34
N ILE A 335 -2.30 0.65 -7.18
CA ILE A 335 -1.43 -0.51 -7.33
C ILE A 335 -0.79 -0.54 -8.72
N SER A 336 0.53 -0.61 -8.78
CA SER A 336 1.28 -0.70 -10.05
C SER A 336 2.59 -1.47 -9.86
N GLY A 337 3.25 -1.85 -10.94
CA GLY A 337 4.45 -2.69 -10.91
C GLY A 337 4.37 -3.88 -11.87
N PRO A 338 5.47 -4.66 -11.97
CA PRO A 338 5.58 -5.80 -12.88
C PRO A 338 4.63 -6.92 -12.45
N SER A 339 3.49 -7.03 -13.14
CA SER A 339 2.38 -7.87 -12.69
C SER A 339 1.54 -8.40 -13.86
N PHE A 340 2.12 -9.24 -14.74
CA PHE A 340 1.29 -9.88 -15.76
C PHE A 340 0.20 -10.74 -15.12
N ALA A 341 -1.03 -10.54 -15.59
CA ALA A 341 -2.23 -11.14 -15.00
C ALA A 341 -2.16 -12.67 -14.95
N ALA A 342 -1.68 -13.31 -16.02
CA ALA A 342 -1.57 -14.77 -16.08
C ALA A 342 -0.55 -15.33 -15.07
N GLU A 343 0.62 -14.70 -14.95
CA GLU A 343 1.67 -15.11 -14.00
C GLU A 343 1.21 -14.94 -12.55
N ALA A 344 0.61 -13.79 -12.24
CA ALA A 344 0.06 -13.52 -10.92
C ALA A 344 -1.07 -14.51 -10.55
N ALA A 345 -1.96 -14.83 -11.49
CA ALA A 345 -3.04 -15.79 -11.28
C ALA A 345 -2.55 -17.24 -11.12
N ARG A 346 -1.42 -17.61 -11.75
CA ARG A 346 -0.73 -18.88 -11.52
C ARG A 346 -0.05 -18.97 -10.15
N GLY A 347 0.05 -17.85 -9.42
CA GLY A 347 0.74 -17.81 -8.13
C GLY A 347 2.25 -17.70 -8.25
N GLU A 348 2.76 -17.20 -9.38
CA GLU A 348 4.17 -16.89 -9.52
C GLU A 348 4.55 -15.66 -8.67
N PRO A 349 5.77 -15.60 -8.13
CA PRO A 349 6.22 -14.47 -7.33
C PRO A 349 6.05 -13.13 -8.06
N THR A 350 5.15 -12.30 -7.54
CA THR A 350 4.78 -11.01 -8.13
C THR A 350 5.00 -9.92 -7.09
N ALA A 351 5.81 -8.92 -7.44
CA ALA A 351 6.14 -7.79 -6.58
C ALA A 351 5.59 -6.49 -7.18
N VAL A 352 4.75 -5.79 -6.41
CA VAL A 352 4.10 -4.55 -6.84
C VAL A 352 4.22 -3.46 -5.79
N VAL A 353 3.98 -2.23 -6.22
CA VAL A 353 3.88 -1.04 -5.37
C VAL A 353 2.42 -0.77 -5.08
N LEU A 354 2.11 -0.50 -3.81
CA LEU A 354 0.86 0.07 -3.35
C LEU A 354 1.11 1.51 -2.87
N ALA A 355 0.64 2.48 -3.64
CA ALA A 355 0.86 3.89 -3.37
C ALA A 355 -0.35 4.56 -2.73
N SER A 356 -0.18 5.33 -1.65
CA SER A 356 -1.22 6.21 -1.12
C SER A 356 -0.62 7.40 -0.37
N ARG A 357 -1.29 8.56 -0.44
CA ARG A 357 -0.95 9.71 0.42
C ARG A 357 -1.34 9.49 1.88
N ASP A 358 -2.25 8.55 2.15
CA ASP A 358 -2.61 8.12 3.50
C ASP A 358 -1.75 6.90 3.89
N ALA A 359 -0.75 7.12 4.74
CA ALA A 359 0.14 6.05 5.21
C ALA A 359 -0.60 4.96 6.00
N ALA A 360 -1.68 5.31 6.69
CA ALA A 360 -2.50 4.33 7.41
C ALA A 360 -3.25 3.42 6.41
N LEU A 361 -3.80 4.00 5.35
CA LEU A 361 -4.42 3.23 4.27
C LEU A 361 -3.43 2.32 3.56
N ALA A 362 -2.24 2.83 3.23
CA ALA A 362 -1.21 2.05 2.57
C ALA A 362 -0.80 0.83 3.41
N ALA A 363 -0.63 1.00 4.73
CA ALA A 363 -0.29 -0.08 5.63
C ALA A 363 -1.43 -1.10 5.80
N GLU A 364 -2.67 -0.61 5.97
CA GLU A 364 -3.88 -1.43 6.03
C GLU A 364 -4.02 -2.31 4.79
N LEU A 365 -4.05 -1.72 3.61
CA LEU A 365 -4.21 -2.45 2.34
C LEU A 365 -3.01 -3.35 2.02
N GLN A 366 -1.79 -2.98 2.44
CA GLN A 366 -0.63 -3.86 2.32
C GLN A 366 -0.82 -5.14 3.13
N GLU A 367 -1.36 -5.06 4.35
CA GLU A 367 -1.66 -6.23 5.19
C GLU A 367 -2.81 -7.05 4.58
N GLU A 368 -3.88 -6.41 4.11
CA GLU A 368 -5.05 -7.05 3.51
C GLU A 368 -4.68 -7.81 2.22
N PHE A 369 -3.87 -7.22 1.33
CA PHE A 369 -3.62 -7.76 -0.01
C PHE A 369 -2.39 -8.67 -0.11
N ALA A 370 -1.51 -8.67 0.90
CA ALA A 370 -0.30 -9.47 0.85
C ALA A 370 -0.61 -10.97 0.94
N GLY A 371 -0.02 -11.73 0.02
CA GLY A 371 -0.14 -13.17 -0.06
C GLY A 371 1.23 -13.87 -0.05
N PRO A 372 1.24 -15.21 -0.10
CA PRO A 372 2.49 -16.00 -0.20
C PRO A 372 3.32 -15.65 -1.45
N ALA A 373 2.66 -15.42 -2.59
CA ALA A 373 3.29 -15.11 -3.87
C ALA A 373 3.06 -13.67 -4.36
N PHE A 374 2.32 -12.85 -3.60
CA PHE A 374 1.98 -11.48 -3.98
C PHE A 374 2.49 -10.51 -2.92
N ARG A 375 3.56 -9.79 -3.25
CA ARG A 375 4.27 -8.91 -2.34
C ARG A 375 4.02 -7.45 -2.70
N LEU A 376 3.52 -6.68 -1.74
CA LEU A 376 3.29 -5.24 -1.90
C LEU A 376 4.34 -4.43 -1.15
N TYR A 377 4.87 -3.41 -1.80
CA TYR A 377 5.72 -2.38 -1.20
C TYR A 377 4.95 -1.06 -1.14
N THR A 378 4.94 -0.41 0.02
CA THR A 378 4.23 0.88 0.16
C THR A 378 5.04 2.03 -0.42
N ASN A 379 4.34 3.01 -0.98
CA ASN A 379 4.92 4.26 -1.49
C ASN A 379 3.91 5.41 -1.24
N ASP A 380 4.36 6.63 -1.02
CA ASP A 380 3.50 7.82 -0.88
C ASP A 380 3.47 8.70 -2.14
N ASP A 381 4.31 8.39 -3.15
CA ASP A 381 4.34 9.05 -4.45
C ASP A 381 3.31 8.44 -5.41
N VAL A 382 2.03 8.72 -5.14
CA VAL A 382 0.90 8.28 -5.99
C VAL A 382 1.04 8.78 -7.42
N LEU A 383 1.49 10.03 -7.60
CA LEU A 383 1.64 10.66 -8.91
C LEU A 383 2.69 9.93 -9.75
N GLY A 384 3.88 9.69 -9.18
CA GLY A 384 4.94 8.96 -9.87
C GLY A 384 4.52 7.54 -10.24
N VAL A 385 3.81 6.84 -9.35
CA VAL A 385 3.38 5.45 -9.60
C VAL A 385 2.34 5.35 -10.73
N GLU A 386 1.37 6.27 -10.78
CA GLU A 386 0.36 6.30 -11.85
C GLU A 386 0.95 6.69 -13.19
N LEU A 387 1.75 7.77 -13.23
CA LEU A 387 2.38 8.21 -14.48
C LEU A 387 3.34 7.15 -15.01
N ALA A 388 4.14 6.53 -14.15
CA ALA A 388 5.02 5.43 -14.54
C ALA A 388 4.24 4.29 -15.22
N GLY A 389 3.14 3.86 -14.59
CA GLY A 389 2.25 2.82 -15.11
C GLY A 389 1.59 3.17 -16.44
N ALA A 390 1.19 4.42 -16.63
CA ALA A 390 0.57 4.92 -17.86
C ALA A 390 1.59 5.02 -19.01
N MET A 391 2.72 5.70 -18.79
CA MET A 391 3.71 5.98 -19.83
C MET A 391 4.41 4.73 -20.36
N LYS A 392 4.66 3.72 -19.50
CA LYS A 392 5.32 2.47 -19.92
C LYS A 392 4.56 1.73 -21.01
N ASN A 393 3.24 1.89 -21.09
CA ASN A 393 2.42 1.25 -22.11
C ASN A 393 2.69 1.85 -23.50
N VAL A 394 2.95 3.15 -23.59
CA VAL A 394 3.37 3.82 -24.84
C VAL A 394 4.77 3.34 -25.24
N MET A 395 5.70 3.28 -24.28
CA MET A 395 7.06 2.77 -24.52
C MET A 395 7.06 1.31 -25.00
N ALA A 396 6.11 0.50 -24.52
CA ALA A 396 5.95 -0.87 -24.98
C ALA A 396 5.47 -0.98 -26.44
N ILE A 397 4.66 -0.04 -26.93
CA ILE A 397 4.31 0.04 -28.36
C ILE A 397 5.57 0.32 -29.19
N ALA A 398 6.38 1.29 -28.79
CA ALA A 398 7.66 1.56 -29.46
C ALA A 398 8.57 0.32 -29.46
N ALA A 399 8.66 -0.39 -28.33
CA ALA A 399 9.48 -1.60 -28.21
C ALA A 399 9.00 -2.72 -29.14
N GLY A 400 7.67 -2.87 -29.24
CA GLY A 400 7.07 -3.78 -30.20
C GLY A 400 7.38 -3.38 -31.64
N ALA A 401 7.29 -2.10 -31.98
CA ALA A 401 7.57 -1.60 -33.32
C ALA A 401 9.02 -1.88 -33.75
N CYS A 402 9.99 -1.65 -32.86
CA CYS A 402 11.39 -2.02 -33.10
C CYS A 402 11.53 -3.52 -33.43
N GLN A 403 10.84 -4.38 -32.68
CA GLN A 403 10.88 -5.83 -32.94
C GLN A 403 10.15 -6.22 -34.23
N GLY A 404 9.01 -5.60 -34.55
CA GLY A 404 8.29 -5.84 -35.79
C GLY A 404 9.12 -5.51 -37.03
N LEU A 405 10.00 -4.52 -36.91
CA LEU A 405 11.00 -4.14 -37.92
C LEU A 405 12.24 -5.06 -37.96
N GLY A 406 12.33 -6.06 -37.08
CA GLY A 406 13.47 -6.98 -37.01
C GLY A 406 14.71 -6.39 -36.34
N LEU A 407 14.59 -5.30 -35.56
CA LEU A 407 15.72 -4.74 -34.84
C LEU A 407 16.13 -5.62 -33.65
N GLY A 408 17.44 -5.70 -33.40
CA GLY A 408 18.02 -6.51 -32.34
C GLY A 408 17.95 -5.89 -30.94
N SER A 409 18.51 -6.60 -29.96
CA SER A 409 18.47 -6.23 -28.54
C SER A 409 19.10 -4.87 -28.22
N ASN A 410 20.06 -4.40 -29.02
CA ASN A 410 20.67 -3.08 -28.83
C ASN A 410 19.64 -1.94 -28.96
N ALA A 411 18.76 -2.01 -29.97
CA ALA A 411 17.72 -1.01 -30.18
C ALA A 411 16.70 -1.05 -29.04
N LEU A 412 16.32 -2.25 -28.58
CA LEU A 412 15.40 -2.42 -27.45
C LEU A 412 15.98 -1.87 -26.15
N ALA A 413 17.26 -2.16 -25.86
CA ALA A 413 17.93 -1.64 -24.67
C ALA A 413 18.04 -0.11 -24.70
N ALA A 414 18.45 0.47 -25.84
CA ALA A 414 18.50 1.92 -26.01
C ALA A 414 17.12 2.55 -25.83
N LEU A 415 16.08 1.96 -26.41
CA LEU A 415 14.71 2.45 -26.28
C LEU A 415 14.22 2.41 -24.83
N ILE A 416 14.45 1.32 -24.10
CA ILE A 416 14.03 1.21 -22.69
C ILE A 416 14.73 2.29 -21.85
N THR A 417 16.03 2.47 -22.03
CA THR A 417 16.80 3.49 -21.28
C THR A 417 16.35 4.91 -21.61
N ARG A 418 16.20 5.25 -22.89
CA ARG A 418 15.77 6.59 -23.32
C ARG A 418 14.29 6.84 -22.99
N GLY A 419 13.46 5.80 -23.06
CA GLY A 419 12.07 5.82 -22.65
C GLY A 419 11.92 6.09 -21.14
N LEU A 420 12.74 5.44 -20.30
CA LEU A 420 12.76 5.72 -18.87
C LEU A 420 13.18 7.17 -18.58
N ALA A 421 14.20 7.68 -19.28
CA ALA A 421 14.62 9.08 -19.14
C ALA A 421 13.50 10.06 -19.55
N GLU A 422 12.76 9.75 -20.61
CA GLU A 422 11.60 10.52 -21.05
C GLU A 422 10.45 10.50 -20.03
N MET A 423 10.14 9.31 -19.50
CA MET A 423 9.18 9.13 -18.42
C MET A 423 9.56 9.94 -17.18
N ALA A 424 10.83 9.86 -16.77
CA ALA A 424 11.34 10.58 -15.61
C ALA A 424 11.26 12.10 -15.78
N ARG A 425 11.60 12.64 -16.96
CA ARG A 425 11.49 14.09 -17.22
C ARG A 425 10.08 14.61 -16.99
N LEU A 426 9.06 13.96 -17.57
CA LEU A 426 7.68 14.40 -17.39
C LEU A 426 7.22 14.21 -15.94
N ALA A 427 7.43 13.03 -15.37
CA ALA A 427 6.95 12.72 -14.02
C ALA A 427 7.56 13.68 -12.98
N VAL A 428 8.87 13.93 -13.04
CA VAL A 428 9.56 14.83 -12.12
C VAL A 428 9.13 16.28 -12.31
N ALA A 429 8.91 16.72 -13.56
CA ALA A 429 8.36 18.06 -13.83
C ALA A 429 6.97 18.26 -13.22
N LEU A 430 6.19 17.18 -13.05
CA LEU A 430 4.88 17.16 -12.39
C LEU A 430 4.95 16.93 -10.87
N GLY A 431 6.15 16.79 -10.31
CA GLY A 431 6.37 16.62 -8.87
C GLY A 431 6.50 15.17 -8.38
N ALA A 432 6.69 14.20 -9.28
CA ALA A 432 7.04 12.83 -8.90
C ALA A 432 8.48 12.75 -8.37
N ARG A 433 8.77 11.68 -7.62
CA ARG A 433 10.11 11.39 -7.15
C ARG A 433 10.88 10.52 -8.15
N PRO A 434 12.13 10.89 -8.52
CA PRO A 434 12.96 10.09 -9.41
C PRO A 434 13.10 8.62 -8.97
N GLU A 435 13.17 8.37 -7.66
CA GLU A 435 13.33 7.03 -7.08
C GLU A 435 12.15 6.11 -7.43
N THR A 436 10.93 6.66 -7.53
CA THR A 436 9.72 5.93 -7.93
C THR A 436 9.86 5.38 -9.35
N LEU A 437 10.45 6.16 -10.26
CA LEU A 437 10.65 5.79 -11.66
C LEU A 437 11.76 4.74 -11.80
N SER A 438 12.79 4.78 -10.96
CA SER A 438 13.81 3.73 -10.92
C SER A 438 13.34 2.43 -10.22
N GLY A 439 12.19 2.47 -9.54
CA GLY A 439 11.65 1.34 -8.78
C GLY A 439 10.76 0.38 -9.57
N LEU A 440 10.01 -0.45 -8.85
CA LEU A 440 9.09 -1.45 -9.43
C LEU A 440 8.01 -0.82 -10.33
N ALA A 441 7.44 0.31 -9.93
CA ALA A 441 6.36 0.96 -10.69
C ALA A 441 6.82 1.55 -12.03
N GLY A 442 8.08 2.01 -12.10
CA GLY A 442 8.70 2.54 -13.32
C GLY A 442 9.51 1.48 -14.05
N LEU A 443 10.82 1.45 -13.81
CA LEU A 443 11.76 0.57 -14.50
C LEU A 443 11.34 -0.91 -14.50
N GLY A 444 10.90 -1.43 -13.35
CA GLY A 444 10.48 -2.83 -13.23
C GLY A 444 9.34 -3.18 -14.19
N ASP A 445 8.26 -2.41 -14.14
CA ASP A 445 7.09 -2.63 -15.00
C ASP A 445 7.37 -2.28 -16.47
N LEU A 446 8.22 -1.29 -16.75
CA LEU A 446 8.69 -0.93 -18.08
C LEU A 446 9.43 -2.11 -18.75
N VAL A 447 10.44 -2.66 -18.07
CA VAL A 447 11.21 -3.81 -18.57
C VAL A 447 10.29 -4.99 -18.84
N LEU A 448 9.44 -5.36 -17.88
CA LEU A 448 8.48 -6.46 -18.05
C LEU A 448 7.61 -6.24 -19.30
N THR A 449 7.10 -5.03 -19.51
CA THR A 449 6.14 -4.74 -20.57
C THR A 449 6.78 -4.62 -21.96
N CYS A 450 8.02 -4.13 -22.03
CA CYS A 450 8.79 -4.01 -23.29
C CYS A 450 9.39 -5.34 -23.76
N THR A 451 9.62 -6.29 -22.85
CA THR A 451 10.28 -7.58 -23.16
C THR A 451 9.33 -8.78 -23.13
N GLY A 452 8.27 -8.71 -22.33
CA GLY A 452 7.33 -9.81 -22.13
C GLY A 452 6.38 -10.05 -23.30
N SER A 453 6.12 -11.32 -23.61
CA SER A 453 5.19 -11.74 -24.68
C SER A 453 3.72 -11.49 -24.34
N LEU A 454 3.38 -11.37 -23.05
CA LEU A 454 2.01 -11.12 -22.55
C LEU A 454 1.59 -9.63 -22.60
N SER A 455 2.46 -8.76 -23.13
CA SER A 455 2.19 -7.33 -23.28
C SER A 455 1.33 -7.06 -24.52
N ARG A 456 0.10 -6.56 -24.32
CA ARG A 456 -0.81 -6.18 -25.41
C ARG A 456 -0.29 -4.98 -26.19
N ASN A 457 0.29 -4.01 -25.50
CA ASN A 457 0.90 -2.82 -26.11
C ASN A 457 2.08 -3.20 -27.00
N ARG A 458 2.95 -4.11 -26.53
CA ARG A 458 4.04 -4.63 -27.35
C ARG A 458 3.53 -5.40 -28.56
N PHE A 459 2.49 -6.21 -28.41
CA PHE A 459 1.85 -6.90 -29.55
C PHE A 459 1.38 -5.90 -30.61
N VAL A 460 0.66 -4.84 -30.23
CA VAL A 460 0.26 -3.76 -31.15
C VAL A 460 1.47 -3.17 -31.86
N GLY A 461 2.53 -2.85 -31.11
CA GLY A 461 3.79 -2.38 -31.67
C GLY A 461 4.38 -3.34 -32.71
N ILE A 462 4.46 -4.64 -32.41
CA ILE A 462 5.01 -5.66 -33.33
C ILE A 462 4.23 -5.67 -34.64
N GLU A 463 2.91 -5.67 -34.58
CA GLU A 463 2.07 -5.73 -35.78
C GLU A 463 2.14 -4.43 -36.59
N LEU A 464 2.23 -3.27 -35.94
CA LEU A 464 2.52 -1.99 -36.61
C LEU A 464 3.88 -2.02 -37.30
N GLY A 465 4.91 -2.55 -36.63
CA GLY A 465 6.26 -2.71 -37.20
C GLY A 465 6.29 -3.63 -38.43
N LYS A 466 5.38 -4.61 -38.51
CA LYS A 466 5.18 -5.46 -39.70
C LYS A 466 4.39 -4.78 -40.82
N GLY A 467 3.94 -3.53 -40.61
CA GLY A 467 3.20 -2.75 -41.59
C GLY A 467 1.68 -2.97 -41.59
N ARG A 468 1.12 -3.65 -40.57
CA ARG A 468 -0.34 -3.81 -40.47
C ARG A 468 -1.00 -2.51 -40.02
N LEU A 469 -2.23 -2.29 -40.48
CA LEU A 469 -3.01 -1.10 -40.11
C LEU A 469 -3.54 -1.22 -38.68
N LEU A 470 -3.48 -0.12 -37.92
CA LEU A 470 -3.93 -0.08 -36.52
C LEU A 470 -5.38 -0.57 -36.37
N LEU A 471 -6.29 -0.14 -37.25
CA LEU A 471 -7.70 -0.54 -37.21
C LEU A 471 -7.88 -2.06 -37.33
N GLU A 472 -7.12 -2.72 -38.20
CA GLU A 472 -7.16 -4.18 -38.36
C GLU A 472 -6.58 -4.90 -37.14
N ILE A 473 -5.52 -4.36 -36.55
CA ILE A 473 -4.91 -4.90 -35.33
C ILE A 473 -5.95 -4.87 -34.20
N LEU A 474 -6.54 -3.69 -33.95
CA LEU A 474 -7.51 -3.49 -32.88
C LEU A 474 -8.78 -4.32 -33.08
N ALA A 475 -9.28 -4.44 -34.31
CA ALA A 475 -10.48 -5.26 -34.60
C ALA A 475 -10.29 -6.75 -34.27
N ASN A 476 -9.06 -7.25 -34.31
CA ASN A 476 -8.73 -8.65 -34.00
C ASN A 476 -8.33 -8.87 -32.53
N MET A 477 -8.29 -7.81 -31.72
CA MET A 477 -7.93 -7.90 -30.31
C MET A 477 -9.18 -8.01 -29.43
N ARG A 478 -9.15 -8.95 -28.50
CA ARG A 478 -10.19 -9.06 -27.45
C ARG A 478 -9.96 -8.10 -26.30
N MET A 479 -8.71 -7.70 -26.07
CA MET A 479 -8.28 -6.88 -24.93
C MET A 479 -7.82 -5.50 -25.40
N VAL A 480 -8.02 -4.49 -24.56
CA VAL A 480 -7.60 -3.11 -24.80
C VAL A 480 -6.07 -3.00 -24.67
N ALA A 481 -5.44 -2.29 -25.62
CA ALA A 481 -4.07 -1.81 -25.52
C ALA A 481 -4.06 -0.37 -24.99
N GLU A 482 -3.95 -0.22 -23.67
CA GLU A 482 -3.98 1.08 -22.96
C GLU A 482 -3.05 2.15 -23.56
N GLY A 483 -1.90 1.73 -24.09
CA GLY A 483 -0.92 2.65 -24.68
C GLY A 483 -1.47 3.42 -25.88
N VAL A 484 -2.40 2.82 -26.63
CA VAL A 484 -3.07 3.48 -27.76
C VAL A 484 -3.89 4.68 -27.28
N ASN A 485 -4.68 4.48 -26.22
CA ASN A 485 -5.50 5.53 -25.63
C ASN A 485 -4.69 6.54 -24.79
N THR A 486 -3.50 6.15 -24.33
CA THR A 486 -2.66 6.97 -23.43
C THR A 486 -1.72 7.91 -24.20
N ALA A 487 -1.33 7.58 -25.44
CA ALA A 487 -0.31 8.34 -26.17
C ALA A 487 -0.69 9.83 -26.37
N ALA A 488 -1.87 10.11 -26.91
CA ALA A 488 -2.32 11.48 -27.18
C ALA A 488 -2.53 12.31 -25.88
N PRO A 489 -3.24 11.80 -24.84
CA PRO A 489 -3.35 12.49 -23.55
C PRO A 489 -2.00 12.81 -22.90
N LEU A 490 -1.05 11.88 -23.01
CA LEU A 490 0.28 12.05 -22.44
C LEU A 490 1.06 13.17 -23.15
N LEU A 491 0.95 13.28 -24.48
CA LEU A 491 1.55 14.38 -25.23
C LEU A 491 0.88 15.71 -24.94
N ALA A 492 -0.44 15.73 -24.78
CA ALA A 492 -1.14 16.95 -24.39
C ALA A 492 -0.66 17.44 -23.01
N LEU A 493 -0.60 16.55 -22.02
CA LEU A 493 -0.04 16.84 -20.70
C LEU A 493 1.42 17.30 -20.78
N ALA A 494 2.25 16.66 -21.59
CA ALA A 494 3.64 17.09 -21.78
C ALA A 494 3.75 18.49 -22.38
N ARG A 495 2.90 18.83 -23.36
CA ARG A 495 2.85 20.17 -23.99
C ARG A 495 2.41 21.24 -23.00
N GLU A 496 1.39 20.97 -22.19
CA GLU A 496 0.91 21.87 -21.12
C GLU A 496 2.06 22.25 -20.17
N HIS A 497 2.97 21.31 -19.91
CA HIS A 497 4.13 21.50 -19.04
C HIS A 497 5.45 21.81 -19.78
N ARG A 498 5.40 22.03 -21.11
CA ARG A 498 6.57 22.33 -21.98
C ARG A 498 7.70 21.28 -21.88
N ILE A 499 7.33 20.02 -21.75
CA ILE A 499 8.27 18.89 -21.68
C ILE A 499 8.33 18.18 -23.04
N GLU A 500 9.53 17.98 -23.57
CA GLU A 500 9.74 17.17 -24.77
C GLU A 500 9.66 15.67 -24.49
N MET A 501 8.78 15.00 -25.24
CA MET A 501 8.60 13.55 -25.23
C MET A 501 8.77 12.97 -26.65
N PRO A 502 10.00 12.91 -27.19
CA PRO A 502 10.24 12.51 -28.56
C PRO A 502 9.77 11.09 -28.90
N ILE A 503 9.98 10.10 -28.02
CA ILE A 503 9.56 8.72 -28.29
C ILE A 503 8.03 8.66 -28.32
N THR A 504 7.37 9.26 -27.32
CA THR A 504 5.91 9.34 -27.23
C THR A 504 5.33 10.06 -28.44
N ALA A 505 5.97 11.14 -28.91
CA ALA A 505 5.53 11.89 -30.08
C ALA A 505 5.56 11.04 -31.35
N GLN A 506 6.59 10.22 -31.51
CA GLN A 506 6.66 9.29 -32.64
C GLN A 506 5.63 8.16 -32.53
N VAL A 507 5.41 7.62 -31.34
CA VAL A 507 4.38 6.59 -31.14
C VAL A 507 3.00 7.14 -31.47
N ASP A 508 2.66 8.35 -31.01
CA ASP A 508 1.40 9.01 -31.36
C ASP A 508 1.27 9.27 -32.87
N ALA A 509 2.34 9.69 -33.55
CA ALA A 509 2.33 9.87 -34.99
C ALA A 509 2.11 8.56 -35.76
N ILE A 510 2.66 7.43 -35.27
CA ILE A 510 2.38 6.11 -35.84
C ILE A 510 0.90 5.74 -35.65
N LEU A 511 0.36 5.98 -34.45
CA LEU A 511 -1.00 5.57 -34.09
C LEU A 511 -2.08 6.42 -34.77
N HIS A 512 -1.87 7.73 -34.87
CA HIS A 512 -2.93 8.69 -35.21
C HIS A 512 -2.64 9.52 -36.45
N ALA A 513 -1.39 9.61 -36.91
CA ALA A 513 -1.01 10.39 -38.10
C ALA A 513 -0.54 9.53 -39.28
N GLY A 514 -0.67 8.19 -39.20
CA GLY A 514 -0.31 7.27 -40.28
C GLY A 514 1.19 7.20 -40.59
N LYS A 515 2.04 7.65 -39.67
CA LYS A 515 3.50 7.62 -39.86
C LYS A 515 4.02 6.18 -39.83
N SER A 516 4.93 5.83 -40.75
CA SER A 516 5.54 4.51 -40.72
C SER A 516 6.51 4.36 -39.52
N PRO A 517 6.61 3.17 -38.91
CA PRO A 517 7.61 2.90 -37.87
C PRO A 517 9.05 3.14 -38.33
N GLN A 518 9.39 2.88 -39.60
CA GLN A 518 10.73 3.17 -40.13
C GLN A 518 11.02 4.68 -40.11
N ASP A 519 10.08 5.50 -40.56
CA ASP A 519 10.23 6.97 -40.57
C ASP A 519 10.32 7.52 -39.15
N ALA A 520 9.52 6.99 -38.22
CA ALA A 520 9.55 7.36 -36.81
C ALA A 520 10.93 7.12 -36.16
N ILE A 521 11.58 5.99 -36.47
CA ILE A 521 12.92 5.68 -35.98
C ILE A 521 13.95 6.61 -36.60
N ARG A 522 13.88 6.84 -37.93
CA ARG A 522 14.78 7.77 -38.62
C ARG A 522 14.75 9.15 -37.97
N ASP A 523 13.57 9.69 -37.74
CA ASP A 523 13.39 10.99 -37.08
C ASP A 523 13.94 11.04 -35.65
N ILE A 524 13.93 9.93 -34.90
CA ILE A 524 14.57 9.87 -33.58
C ILE A 524 16.10 9.91 -33.71
N MET A 525 16.65 9.17 -34.66
CA MET A 525 18.10 9.06 -34.87
C MET A 525 18.72 10.34 -35.45
N GLU A 526 17.95 11.11 -36.22
CA GLU A 526 18.39 12.39 -36.81
C GLU A 526 18.31 13.58 -35.83
N ARG A 527 17.82 13.38 -34.60
CA ARG A 527 17.79 14.44 -33.58
C ARG A 527 19.21 14.91 -33.23
N PRO A 528 19.38 16.20 -32.87
CA PRO A 528 20.68 16.73 -32.46
C PRO A 528 21.32 15.92 -31.32
N LEU A 529 22.63 15.70 -31.42
CA LEU A 529 23.41 15.01 -30.39
C LEU A 529 23.33 15.81 -29.07
N LYS A 530 23.09 15.09 -27.96
CA LYS A 530 23.00 15.66 -26.61
C LYS A 530 23.88 14.85 -25.65
N ARG A 531 24.35 15.50 -24.59
CA ARG A 531 24.97 14.81 -23.45
C ARG A 531 23.92 13.91 -22.78
N GLU A 532 24.36 12.75 -22.30
CA GLU A 532 23.50 11.82 -21.57
C GLU A 532 22.91 12.42 -20.30
#